data_AF-A0AAN9NRL6-F1
#
_entry.id   AF-A0AAN9NRL6-F1
#
_cell.length_a   1.000
_cell.length_b   1.000
_cell.length_c   1.000
_cell.angle_alpha   90.00
_cell.angle_beta   90.00
_cell.angle_gamma   90.00
#
_symmetry.space_group_name_H-M   'P 1'
#
loop_
_entity.id
_entity.type
_entity.pdbx_description
1 polymer ?
#
loop_
_entity_poly.entity_id
_entity_poly.type
_entity_poly.pdbx_seq_one_letter_code
_entity_poly.pdbx_strand_id
1 'polypeptide(L)'
;MVKVRTTRKDSETKRLGFSQTESDSEGEQGQLKLEPLQDPKQLKAPPAAASSNGQIRYRSPSSAELFDGQASSNSPPSHAADQHSPEFESSKMLKRIGRQESLTDKIYRFRGTLLVVAIPLLLIVFVLYVMPSSSSNESAGDYALVNRKMSPNKKSGGSYAVIFDAGSSGSRVHVFHFDQNLDLVHIGKDLELFVQLKPGLSAYAQDPKKAAESLVPLLDKAESVVPRELRSKTPVRVGATAGLRALEGDASDKILQAVRDLLKDKSSLRSETDAVTVLDGTQEGAYQWVTINYLLGNLGKDYSKTVGVVDLGGGSVQMAYAISETDAAMAPKVADGGDPYVKEMFLRGRKYYLYVHSYLRYGLLAARAEILKVSDDAENPCILSGYDGSYVYGGKTFKASSSSSGASINECKSVALKALKVNESSCTHMKCTFGGIWNGGGGDGQKNLFVASFFFDRAAEAGFADPNSPVAIVRPADFEDAAKRACQTKLENAKSTYPHVEEGNLPYLCMDLVYQYTLLVDGFGIYPSQEVTLVKKVKYDDALVEAAWPLGSAIEAVSST
;
A
#
# COMPACT_ATOMS: atom_id res chain seq x y z
N MET A 1 5.57 62.30 -14.37
CA MET A 1 4.74 63.40 -14.91
C MET A 1 3.29 63.10 -14.53
N VAL A 2 2.45 64.13 -14.26
CA VAL A 2 1.01 64.03 -13.88
C VAL A 2 0.71 63.49 -12.45
N LYS A 3 -0.30 64.12 -11.80
CA LYS A 3 -0.88 63.79 -10.47
C LYS A 3 -1.98 62.70 -10.60
N VAL A 4 -2.60 62.12 -9.56
CA VAL A 4 -3.73 62.63 -8.74
C VAL A 4 -4.06 61.50 -7.72
N ARG A 5 -3.94 61.69 -6.40
CA ARG A 5 -4.87 62.30 -5.40
C ARG A 5 -6.01 61.37 -4.89
N THR A 6 -5.77 60.80 -3.70
CA THR A 6 -6.71 60.41 -2.61
C THR A 6 -8.21 60.20 -2.85
N THR A 7 -8.77 59.17 -2.19
CA THR A 7 -9.86 59.39 -1.21
C THR A 7 -9.82 58.36 -0.08
N ARG A 8 -10.35 58.73 1.09
CA ARG A 8 -10.52 57.91 2.30
C ARG A 8 -11.99 58.01 2.72
N LYS A 9 -12.56 56.95 3.28
CA LYS A 9 -13.87 57.02 3.95
C LYS A 9 -13.96 56.00 5.08
N ASP A 10 -14.24 56.50 6.28
CA ASP A 10 -14.37 55.70 7.50
C ASP A 10 -15.86 55.49 7.83
N SER A 11 -16.26 54.27 8.25
CA SER A 11 -17.51 53.92 8.96
C SER A 11 -17.58 52.39 9.15
N GLU A 12 -18.22 51.81 10.16
CA GLU A 12 -18.69 52.33 11.46
C GLU A 12 -18.72 51.17 12.47
N THR A 13 -18.52 51.45 13.77
CA THR A 13 -18.54 50.39 14.81
C THR A 13 -19.95 50.18 15.34
N LYS A 14 -20.51 48.98 15.21
CA LYS A 14 -21.71 48.55 15.97
C LYS A 14 -21.38 47.43 16.93
N ARG A 15 -21.38 47.77 18.23
CA ARG A 15 -21.54 46.78 19.31
C ARG A 15 -23.01 46.37 19.38
N LEU A 16 -23.26 45.09 19.55
CA LEU A 16 -24.47 44.57 20.18
C LEU A 16 -24.01 43.67 21.33
N GLY A 17 -24.34 44.07 22.56
CA GLY A 17 -24.24 43.20 23.72
C GLY A 17 -25.63 42.65 24.04
N PHE A 18 -25.68 41.43 24.57
CA PHE A 18 -26.86 40.91 25.24
C PHE A 18 -26.45 40.26 26.56
N SER A 19 -27.38 40.24 27.51
CA SER A 19 -27.10 39.96 28.92
C SER A 19 -27.16 38.48 29.30
N GLN A 20 -26.63 38.21 30.49
CA GLN A 20 -26.64 36.93 31.21
C GLN A 20 -28.00 36.21 31.20
N THR A 21 -27.94 34.88 31.27
CA THR A 21 -28.79 34.10 32.19
C THR A 21 -27.91 33.07 32.88
N GLU A 22 -28.01 33.00 34.20
CA GLU A 22 -27.38 31.97 35.04
C GLU A 22 -28.39 30.82 35.28
N SER A 23 -27.90 29.60 35.45
CA SER A 23 -28.70 28.49 35.96
C SER A 23 -27.80 27.43 36.60
N ASP A 24 -27.81 27.36 37.93
CA ASP A 24 -27.07 26.34 38.69
C ASP A 24 -27.61 24.93 38.48
N SER A 25 -26.74 23.93 38.60
CA SER A 25 -27.10 22.60 39.10
C SER A 25 -25.88 21.90 39.70
N GLU A 26 -25.97 21.56 40.99
CA GLU A 26 -24.98 20.73 41.69
C GLU A 26 -25.20 19.25 41.33
N GLY A 27 -24.13 18.43 41.38
CA GLY A 27 -24.15 17.09 40.78
C GLY A 27 -23.11 16.09 41.29
N GLU A 28 -22.94 16.00 42.61
CA GLU A 28 -22.42 14.85 43.40
C GLU A 28 -21.05 14.21 43.07
N GLN A 29 -20.20 14.01 44.11
CA GLN A 29 -18.87 13.39 43.97
C GLN A 29 -18.89 11.89 44.29
N GLY A 30 -18.66 11.03 43.28
CA GLY A 30 -18.45 9.59 43.46
C GLY A 30 -16.98 9.19 43.58
N GLN A 31 -16.37 9.30 44.77
CA GLN A 31 -14.96 8.99 44.99
C GLN A 31 -14.71 7.51 45.33
N LEU A 32 -14.07 6.75 44.43
CA LEU A 32 -13.65 5.37 44.71
C LEU A 32 -12.11 5.26 44.81
N LYS A 33 -11.61 5.07 46.04
CA LYS A 33 -10.20 4.74 46.29
C LYS A 33 -9.90 3.27 45.96
N LEU A 34 -8.70 3.02 45.44
CA LEU A 34 -8.03 1.72 45.47
C LEU A 34 -6.55 1.97 45.83
N GLU A 35 -6.08 1.39 46.93
CA GLU A 35 -4.68 1.45 47.37
C GLU A 35 -3.86 0.26 46.83
N PRO A 36 -2.53 0.42 46.68
CA PRO A 36 -1.70 -0.53 45.94
C PRO A 36 -1.32 -1.78 46.75
N LEU A 37 -1.28 -2.93 46.08
CA LEU A 37 -0.66 -4.15 46.59
C LEU A 37 0.84 -4.21 46.25
N GLN A 38 1.63 -4.76 47.17
CA GLN A 38 3.09 -4.70 47.17
C GLN A 38 3.74 -5.94 46.54
N ASP A 39 4.89 -5.75 45.88
CA ASP A 39 5.86 -6.81 45.57
C ASP A 39 6.37 -7.51 46.84
N PRO A 40 6.71 -8.80 46.74
CA PRO A 40 7.99 -9.21 47.32
C PRO A 40 8.81 -10.22 46.50
N LYS A 41 10.01 -9.75 46.11
CA LYS A 41 11.31 -10.46 46.19
C LYS A 41 11.63 -11.60 45.22
N GLN A 42 12.54 -11.26 44.30
CA GLN A 42 13.82 -11.97 43.99
C GLN A 42 14.01 -13.42 44.48
N LEU A 43 14.46 -14.28 43.55
CA LEU A 43 15.29 -15.45 43.87
C LEU A 43 16.55 -15.46 42.99
N LYS A 44 17.68 -15.95 43.51
CA LYS A 44 19.01 -15.93 42.84
C LYS A 44 19.24 -17.16 41.96
N ALA A 45 20.06 -16.99 40.92
CA ALA A 45 20.55 -18.07 40.06
C ALA A 45 21.77 -18.80 40.65
N PRO A 46 21.94 -20.12 40.39
CA PRO A 46 23.22 -20.84 40.45
C PRO A 46 24.02 -20.75 39.13
N PRO A 47 25.30 -21.20 39.09
CA PRO A 47 26.28 -20.76 38.07
C PRO A 47 26.38 -21.64 36.81
N ALA A 48 27.19 -21.16 35.86
CA ALA A 48 27.43 -21.75 34.54
C ALA A 48 28.35 -23.00 34.56
N ALA A 49 28.23 -23.79 33.49
CA ALA A 49 29.21 -24.77 33.01
C ALA A 49 29.57 -24.44 31.54
N ALA A 50 30.75 -24.86 31.07
CA ALA A 50 31.33 -24.41 29.80
C ALA A 50 31.82 -25.57 28.92
N SER A 51 32.07 -25.29 27.63
CA SER A 51 32.61 -26.21 26.59
C SER A 51 31.61 -27.29 26.13
N SER A 52 31.51 -27.70 24.86
CA SER A 52 32.56 -27.74 23.81
C SER A 52 32.09 -27.45 22.37
N ASN A 53 33.05 -27.37 21.44
CA ASN A 53 32.88 -27.05 20.02
C ASN A 53 32.00 -28.03 19.22
N GLY A 54 31.33 -27.52 18.18
CA GLY A 54 30.64 -28.29 17.14
C GLY A 54 30.46 -27.47 15.86
N GLN A 55 31.50 -27.34 15.05
CA GLN A 55 31.52 -26.45 13.87
C GLN A 55 31.22 -27.21 12.58
N ILE A 56 30.10 -26.92 11.92
CA ILE A 56 29.80 -27.35 10.54
C ILE A 56 29.45 -26.13 9.70
N ARG A 57 30.15 -25.97 8.57
CA ARG A 57 29.89 -24.96 7.54
C ARG A 57 29.37 -25.67 6.29
N TYR A 58 28.41 -25.07 5.59
CA TYR A 58 28.21 -25.30 4.17
C TYR A 58 28.41 -23.99 3.40
N ARG A 59 29.07 -24.08 2.24
CA ARG A 59 29.42 -22.96 1.37
C ARG A 59 28.58 -23.01 0.09
N SER A 60 28.29 -21.85 -0.47
CA SER A 60 27.87 -21.71 -1.86
C SER A 60 28.94 -22.24 -2.83
N PRO A 61 28.58 -22.88 -3.95
CA PRO A 61 29.51 -23.14 -5.04
C PRO A 61 29.75 -21.87 -5.86
N SER A 62 31.02 -21.57 -6.14
CA SER A 62 31.44 -20.66 -7.21
C SER A 62 32.21 -21.46 -8.26
N SER A 63 32.24 -20.96 -9.50
CA SER A 63 32.71 -21.66 -10.70
C SER A 63 34.23 -21.58 -10.93
N ALA A 64 34.78 -22.65 -11.51
CA ALA A 64 36.12 -22.79 -12.12
C ALA A 64 36.14 -24.12 -12.93
N GLU A 65 36.96 -24.41 -13.95
CA GLU A 65 37.93 -23.69 -14.82
C GLU A 65 38.25 -24.65 -16.02
N LEU A 66 38.92 -24.32 -17.14
CA LEU A 66 39.57 -23.07 -17.58
C LEU A 66 39.08 -22.71 -19.03
N PHE A 67 39.76 -22.67 -20.19
CA PHE A 67 41.18 -22.80 -20.64
C PHE A 67 41.41 -21.94 -21.91
N ASP A 68 42.66 -21.88 -22.37
CA ASP A 68 43.24 -20.97 -23.39
C ASP A 68 42.91 -21.28 -24.88
N GLY A 69 43.14 -20.36 -25.84
CA GLY A 69 43.55 -18.94 -25.76
C GLY A 69 44.42 -18.43 -26.94
N GLN A 70 44.49 -17.11 -27.14
CA GLN A 70 45.44 -16.32 -27.99
C GLN A 70 45.48 -16.59 -29.54
N ALA A 71 45.90 -15.68 -30.46
CA ALA A 71 46.01 -14.20 -30.50
C ALA A 71 46.27 -13.67 -31.96
N SER A 72 46.30 -12.34 -32.14
CA SER A 72 47.02 -11.54 -33.18
C SER A 72 46.70 -11.61 -34.71
N SER A 73 45.90 -10.63 -35.18
CA SER A 73 46.21 -9.56 -36.18
C SER A 73 46.72 -9.80 -37.64
N ASN A 74 45.97 -9.16 -38.58
CA ASN A 74 46.39 -8.26 -39.69
C ASN A 74 46.89 -8.74 -41.10
N SER A 75 46.20 -8.20 -42.13
CA SER A 75 46.66 -7.77 -43.49
C SER A 75 46.32 -8.63 -44.74
N PRO A 76 45.90 -8.02 -45.89
CA PRO A 76 45.58 -8.68 -47.19
C PRO A 76 46.66 -8.39 -48.29
N PRO A 77 46.53 -8.82 -49.58
CA PRO A 77 45.71 -8.09 -50.58
C PRO A 77 45.13 -8.89 -51.81
N SER A 78 44.25 -8.20 -52.56
CA SER A 78 43.84 -8.30 -54.00
C SER A 78 44.32 -9.41 -54.96
N HIS A 79 43.40 -9.96 -55.79
CA HIS A 79 43.26 -9.67 -57.25
C HIS A 79 42.04 -10.38 -57.90
N ALA A 80 41.81 -10.23 -59.22
CA ALA A 80 40.59 -10.65 -59.94
C ALA A 80 40.87 -11.18 -61.38
N ALA A 81 39.95 -11.97 -61.97
CA ALA A 81 39.82 -12.25 -63.41
C ALA A 81 38.46 -12.95 -63.74
N ASP A 82 37.98 -12.80 -64.99
CA ASP A 82 36.71 -13.36 -65.52
C ASP A 82 36.83 -14.79 -66.13
N GLN A 83 35.70 -15.46 -66.42
CA GLN A 83 35.29 -15.73 -67.84
C GLN A 83 33.89 -16.38 -68.06
N HIS A 84 33.22 -15.84 -69.10
CA HIS A 84 32.27 -16.44 -70.08
C HIS A 84 30.82 -16.89 -69.77
N SER A 85 29.91 -16.33 -70.61
CA SER A 85 28.54 -16.75 -70.97
C SER A 85 28.54 -17.65 -72.24
N PRO A 86 27.39 -18.12 -72.81
CA PRO A 86 26.38 -17.31 -73.56
C PRO A 86 24.95 -17.38 -72.94
N GLU A 87 23.95 -16.53 -73.22
CA GLU A 87 23.16 -16.26 -74.47
C GLU A 87 22.40 -17.50 -75.02
N PHE A 88 21.17 -17.46 -75.59
CA PHE A 88 20.14 -16.43 -75.91
C PHE A 88 18.74 -17.14 -75.89
N GLU A 89 17.53 -16.61 -76.14
CA GLU A 89 16.93 -15.35 -76.65
C GLU A 89 15.59 -15.09 -75.86
N SER A 90 14.59 -14.37 -76.42
CA SER A 90 13.22 -14.25 -75.90
C SER A 90 12.22 -13.88 -77.02
N SER A 91 11.06 -14.54 -77.12
CA SER A 91 10.06 -14.21 -78.14
C SER A 91 8.58 -14.39 -77.77
N LYS A 92 7.94 -13.24 -77.52
CA LYS A 92 6.61 -12.80 -77.99
C LYS A 92 5.37 -13.69 -77.73
N MET A 93 4.44 -13.16 -76.93
CA MET A 93 3.02 -13.52 -76.99
C MET A 93 2.40 -13.21 -78.36
N LEU A 94 1.47 -14.07 -78.81
CA LEU A 94 0.49 -13.74 -79.84
C LEU A 94 -0.88 -14.34 -79.49
N LYS A 95 -1.94 -13.55 -79.66
CA LYS A 95 -3.27 -13.80 -79.08
C LYS A 95 -4.30 -14.17 -80.14
N ARG A 96 -4.82 -15.41 -80.16
CA ARG A 96 -5.99 -15.74 -81.01
C ARG A 96 -6.88 -16.87 -80.47
N ILE A 97 -8.10 -16.46 -80.06
CA ILE A 97 -9.40 -17.13 -80.23
C ILE A 97 -9.50 -18.64 -79.92
N GLY A 98 -10.11 -18.94 -78.76
CA GLY A 98 -11.41 -19.63 -78.69
C GLY A 98 -11.50 -21.12 -79.01
N ARG A 99 -11.60 -21.95 -77.95
CA ARG A 99 -12.21 -23.29 -77.99
C ARG A 99 -12.92 -23.55 -76.66
N GLN A 100 -14.13 -24.10 -76.66
CA GLN A 100 -14.83 -24.48 -75.43
C GLN A 100 -14.29 -25.83 -74.93
N GLU A 101 -13.83 -25.90 -73.67
CA GLU A 101 -13.63 -27.17 -72.94
C GLU A 101 -14.98 -27.72 -72.44
N SER A 102 -15.10 -29.04 -72.36
CA SER A 102 -16.33 -29.72 -71.93
C SER A 102 -16.54 -29.63 -70.41
N LEU A 103 -17.78 -29.84 -69.95
CA LEU A 103 -18.10 -29.96 -68.52
C LEU A 103 -17.35 -31.14 -67.86
N THR A 104 -17.07 -32.20 -68.61
CA THR A 104 -16.38 -33.41 -68.12
C THR A 104 -14.97 -33.12 -67.60
N ASP A 105 -14.21 -32.26 -68.28
CA ASP A 105 -12.81 -31.96 -67.93
C ASP A 105 -12.69 -31.12 -66.66
N LYS A 106 -13.69 -30.27 -66.39
CA LYS A 106 -13.76 -29.50 -65.14
C LYS A 106 -13.93 -30.39 -63.92
N ILE A 107 -14.71 -31.47 -64.02
CA ILE A 107 -14.98 -32.40 -62.91
C ILE A 107 -13.69 -33.15 -62.51
N TYR A 108 -12.86 -33.53 -63.49
CA TYR A 108 -11.59 -34.22 -63.19
C TYR A 108 -10.55 -33.29 -62.54
N ARG A 109 -10.41 -32.03 -62.97
CA ARG A 109 -9.46 -31.08 -62.37
C ARG A 109 -9.75 -30.75 -60.89
N PHE A 110 -11.00 -30.82 -60.44
CA PHE A 110 -11.39 -30.44 -59.06
C PHE A 110 -11.45 -31.59 -58.05
N ARG A 111 -11.20 -32.84 -58.45
CA ARG A 111 -11.27 -34.02 -57.54
C ARG A 111 -10.34 -33.93 -56.32
N GLY A 112 -9.13 -33.41 -56.49
CA GLY A 112 -8.19 -33.21 -55.38
C GLY A 112 -8.66 -32.13 -54.40
N THR A 113 -9.09 -30.98 -54.93
CA THR A 113 -9.59 -29.85 -54.13
C THR A 113 -10.84 -30.19 -53.35
N LEU A 114 -11.74 -31.01 -53.91
CA LEU A 114 -12.94 -31.46 -53.21
C LEU A 114 -12.61 -32.30 -51.96
N LEU A 115 -11.63 -33.20 -52.05
CA LEU A 115 -11.20 -34.04 -50.92
C LEU A 115 -10.53 -33.21 -49.81
N VAL A 116 -9.67 -32.25 -50.19
CA VAL A 116 -8.99 -31.34 -49.25
C VAL A 116 -9.98 -30.47 -48.46
N VAL A 117 -11.16 -30.15 -49.00
CA VAL A 117 -12.20 -29.36 -48.30
C VAL A 117 -13.21 -30.27 -47.57
N ALA A 118 -13.57 -31.42 -48.13
CA ALA A 118 -14.56 -32.33 -47.54
C ALA A 118 -14.06 -33.02 -46.26
N ILE A 119 -12.78 -33.41 -46.20
CA ILE A 119 -12.23 -34.13 -45.04
C ILE A 119 -12.22 -33.25 -43.76
N PRO A 120 -11.74 -31.99 -43.77
CA PRO A 120 -11.87 -31.09 -42.62
C PRO A 120 -13.33 -30.84 -42.20
N LEU A 121 -14.25 -30.66 -43.15
CA LEU A 121 -15.68 -30.46 -42.83
C LEU A 121 -16.30 -31.69 -42.15
N LEU A 122 -15.99 -32.91 -42.62
CA LEU A 122 -16.44 -34.14 -41.97
C LEU A 122 -15.85 -34.31 -40.57
N LEU A 123 -14.59 -33.92 -40.35
CA LEU A 123 -13.96 -33.94 -39.03
C LEU A 123 -14.61 -32.92 -38.08
N ILE A 124 -14.93 -31.71 -38.55
CA ILE A 124 -15.66 -30.70 -37.75
C ILE A 124 -17.04 -31.21 -37.36
N VAL A 125 -17.81 -31.78 -38.30
CA VAL A 125 -19.13 -32.38 -38.03
C VAL A 125 -19.02 -33.55 -37.04
N PHE A 126 -17.97 -34.39 -37.16
CA PHE A 126 -17.73 -35.48 -36.22
C PHE A 126 -17.41 -34.98 -34.80
N VAL A 127 -16.57 -33.94 -34.65
CA VAL A 127 -16.29 -33.32 -33.35
C VAL A 127 -17.56 -32.72 -32.74
N LEU A 128 -18.38 -32.01 -33.53
CA LEU A 128 -19.66 -31.46 -33.08
C LEU A 128 -20.69 -32.54 -32.69
N TYR A 129 -20.57 -33.76 -33.21
CA TYR A 129 -21.44 -34.89 -32.88
C TYR A 129 -20.95 -35.70 -31.67
N VAL A 130 -19.64 -35.69 -31.40
CA VAL A 130 -19.00 -36.46 -30.31
C VAL A 130 -18.81 -35.63 -29.03
N MET A 131 -18.78 -34.31 -29.11
CA MET A 131 -18.79 -33.45 -27.92
C MET A 131 -20.16 -33.50 -27.22
N PRO A 132 -20.23 -33.82 -25.91
CA PRO A 132 -21.49 -33.83 -25.18
C PRO A 132 -22.04 -32.40 -25.04
N SER A 133 -23.31 -32.21 -25.37
CA SER A 133 -23.96 -30.90 -25.37
C SER A 133 -24.19 -30.37 -23.94
N SER A 134 -23.27 -29.52 -23.47
CA SER A 134 -23.47 -28.72 -22.25
C SER A 134 -24.52 -27.64 -22.52
N SER A 135 -25.80 -27.94 -22.26
CA SER A 135 -26.92 -27.04 -22.48
C SER A 135 -26.99 -25.93 -21.42
N SER A 136 -26.33 -24.80 -21.69
CA SER A 136 -26.54 -23.53 -20.98
C SER A 136 -27.64 -22.72 -21.67
N ASN A 137 -28.85 -22.72 -21.10
CA ASN A 137 -29.93 -21.85 -21.56
C ASN A 137 -29.72 -20.41 -21.04
N GLU A 138 -29.96 -19.42 -21.90
CA GLU A 138 -30.35 -18.08 -21.48
C GLU A 138 -31.56 -17.60 -22.30
N SER A 139 -32.63 -17.19 -21.61
CA SER A 139 -33.30 -15.90 -21.82
C SER A 139 -34.51 -15.73 -20.89
N ALA A 140 -34.77 -14.47 -20.52
CA ALA A 140 -36.04 -13.90 -20.06
C ALA A 140 -36.84 -14.70 -19.00
N GLY A 141 -36.65 -14.35 -17.73
CA GLY A 141 -37.40 -14.88 -16.60
C GLY A 141 -38.87 -14.44 -16.48
N ASP A 142 -39.49 -14.89 -15.39
CA ASP A 142 -40.73 -14.34 -14.85
C ASP A 142 -40.73 -14.41 -13.31
N TYR A 143 -41.65 -13.72 -12.64
CA TYR A 143 -41.68 -13.51 -11.20
C TYR A 143 -42.23 -14.73 -10.43
N ALA A 144 -41.42 -15.34 -9.57
CA ALA A 144 -41.87 -16.36 -8.62
C ALA A 144 -41.27 -16.15 -7.22
N LEU A 145 -42.15 -15.96 -6.23
CA LEU A 145 -41.81 -15.66 -4.83
C LEU A 145 -41.79 -16.92 -3.94
N VAL A 146 -41.03 -16.83 -2.84
CA VAL A 146 -41.17 -17.62 -1.59
C VAL A 146 -40.63 -19.07 -1.56
N ASN A 147 -39.89 -19.34 -0.47
CA ASN A 147 -39.53 -20.63 0.14
C ASN A 147 -38.72 -21.67 -0.67
N ARG A 148 -37.41 -21.69 -0.41
CA ARG A 148 -36.67 -22.95 -0.22
C ARG A 148 -35.94 -22.93 1.13
N LYS A 149 -36.22 -23.90 1.99
CA LYS A 149 -35.54 -24.03 3.30
C LYS A 149 -34.05 -24.28 3.09
N MET A 150 -33.21 -23.50 3.77
CA MET A 150 -31.77 -23.77 3.87
C MET A 150 -31.55 -25.13 4.55
N SER A 151 -30.75 -26.00 3.93
CA SER A 151 -30.34 -27.28 4.53
C SER A 151 -28.87 -27.19 4.97
N PRO A 152 -28.57 -27.18 6.28
CA PRO A 152 -27.26 -26.76 6.78
C PRO A 152 -26.23 -27.90 6.83
N ASN A 153 -25.86 -28.46 5.67
CA ASN A 153 -24.50 -28.98 5.46
C ASN A 153 -24.18 -29.30 4.00
N LYS A 154 -23.37 -28.44 3.38
CA LYS A 154 -22.43 -28.84 2.33
C LYS A 154 -21.23 -27.90 2.46
N LYS A 155 -20.16 -28.35 3.11
CA LYS A 155 -18.93 -27.54 3.29
C LYS A 155 -18.41 -27.11 1.91
N SER A 156 -18.63 -25.85 1.55
CA SER A 156 -17.96 -25.21 0.42
C SER A 156 -16.47 -25.13 0.75
N GLY A 157 -15.62 -25.73 -0.09
CA GLY A 157 -14.18 -25.62 0.09
C GLY A 157 -13.73 -24.20 -0.19
N GLY A 158 -13.28 -23.50 0.84
CA GLY A 158 -12.72 -22.16 0.81
C GLY A 158 -11.39 -22.10 1.56
N SER A 159 -10.64 -21.01 1.34
CA SER A 159 -9.29 -20.81 1.88
C SER A 159 -9.27 -19.71 2.93
N TYR A 160 -8.57 -19.95 4.04
CA TYR A 160 -8.30 -18.92 5.05
C TYR A 160 -6.91 -18.33 4.81
N ALA A 161 -6.68 -17.11 5.28
CA ALA A 161 -5.34 -16.51 5.40
C ALA A 161 -5.24 -15.70 6.69
N VAL A 162 -4.09 -15.78 7.37
CA VAL A 162 -3.80 -15.04 8.61
C VAL A 162 -2.65 -14.09 8.35
N ILE A 163 -2.90 -12.79 8.40
CA ILE A 163 -1.89 -11.76 8.10
C ILE A 163 -1.73 -10.85 9.31
N PHE A 164 -0.50 -10.77 9.85
CA PHE A 164 -0.14 -9.82 10.89
C PHE A 164 0.48 -8.58 10.28
N ASP A 165 0.00 -7.41 10.70
CA ASP A 165 0.67 -6.12 10.47
C ASP A 165 1.47 -5.73 11.72
N ALA A 166 2.79 -5.70 11.59
CA ALA A 166 3.71 -5.29 12.64
C ALA A 166 4.14 -3.83 12.41
N GLY A 167 3.18 -2.92 12.63
CA GLY A 167 3.37 -1.48 12.54
C GLY A 167 4.21 -0.87 13.67
N SER A 168 4.64 0.38 13.49
CA SER A 168 5.43 1.12 14.50
C SER A 168 4.63 1.50 15.76
N SER A 169 3.33 1.74 15.63
CA SER A 169 2.44 2.18 16.72
C SER A 169 1.71 1.04 17.43
N GLY A 170 1.74 -0.16 16.88
CA GLY A 170 0.99 -1.32 17.36
C GLY A 170 1.09 -2.49 16.37
N SER A 171 0.73 -3.68 16.85
CA SER A 171 0.67 -4.89 16.02
C SER A 171 -0.78 -5.36 15.89
N ARG A 172 -1.14 -5.82 14.70
CA ARG A 172 -2.49 -6.24 14.30
C ARG A 172 -2.48 -7.66 13.77
N VAL A 173 -3.61 -8.34 13.84
CA VAL A 173 -3.86 -9.54 13.03
C VAL A 173 -5.19 -9.40 12.30
N HIS A 174 -5.18 -9.82 11.04
CA HIS A 174 -6.34 -9.99 10.20
C HIS A 174 -6.47 -11.48 9.87
N VAL A 175 -7.68 -12.03 9.95
CA VAL A 175 -8.01 -13.32 9.33
C VAL A 175 -9.08 -13.09 8.30
N PHE A 176 -8.82 -13.56 7.08
CA PHE A 176 -9.76 -13.55 5.97
C PHE A 176 -10.14 -14.99 5.60
N HIS A 177 -11.33 -15.15 5.05
CA HIS A 177 -11.83 -16.41 4.50
C HIS A 177 -12.38 -16.11 3.10
N PHE A 178 -11.98 -16.91 2.12
CA PHE A 178 -12.31 -16.73 0.71
C PHE A 178 -13.01 -17.97 0.15
N ASP A 179 -13.91 -17.76 -0.81
CA ASP A 179 -14.50 -18.83 -1.60
C ASP A 179 -13.58 -19.25 -2.77
N GLN A 180 -14.12 -20.00 -3.74
CA GLN A 180 -13.38 -20.48 -4.91
C GLN A 180 -13.18 -19.43 -6.01
N ASN A 181 -13.88 -18.29 -5.92
CA ASN A 181 -13.80 -17.15 -6.83
C ASN A 181 -12.89 -16.03 -6.28
N LEU A 182 -12.28 -16.26 -5.10
CA LEU A 182 -11.57 -15.26 -4.28
C LEU A 182 -12.49 -14.14 -3.78
N ASP A 183 -13.77 -14.40 -3.59
CA ASP A 183 -14.71 -13.46 -2.96
C ASP A 183 -14.76 -13.71 -1.43
N LEU A 184 -14.90 -12.64 -0.63
CA LEU A 184 -14.80 -12.73 0.84
C LEU A 184 -16.02 -13.45 1.45
N VAL A 185 -15.76 -14.29 2.45
CA VAL A 185 -16.76 -15.12 3.14
C VAL A 185 -16.76 -14.82 4.64
N HIS A 186 -17.95 -14.63 5.20
CA HIS A 186 -18.16 -14.28 6.60
C HIS A 186 -17.46 -15.21 7.62
N ILE A 187 -16.81 -14.57 8.59
CA ILE A 187 -16.29 -15.15 9.82
C ILE A 187 -17.20 -14.67 10.96
N GLY A 188 -18.28 -15.42 11.21
CA GLY A 188 -19.30 -15.04 12.20
C GLY A 188 -20.27 -13.98 11.66
N LYS A 189 -19.98 -12.69 11.93
CA LYS A 189 -20.80 -11.54 11.47
C LYS A 189 -20.06 -10.57 10.56
N ASP A 190 -18.75 -10.74 10.42
CA ASP A 190 -17.85 -9.82 9.73
C ASP A 190 -17.10 -10.57 8.63
N LEU A 191 -16.54 -9.86 7.64
CA LEU A 191 -15.74 -10.48 6.57
C LEU A 191 -14.24 -10.64 6.94
N GLU A 192 -13.84 -10.11 8.09
CA GLU A 192 -12.51 -10.29 8.68
C GLU A 192 -12.62 -10.50 10.19
N LEU A 193 -11.68 -11.26 10.78
CA LEU A 193 -11.34 -11.07 12.19
C LEU A 193 -10.24 -10.02 12.27
N PHE A 194 -10.51 -8.87 12.88
CA PHE A 194 -9.51 -7.84 13.18
C PHE A 194 -9.26 -7.71 14.68
N VAL A 195 -7.99 -7.76 15.09
CA VAL A 195 -7.56 -7.47 16.48
C VAL A 195 -6.26 -6.68 16.48
N GLN A 196 -6.15 -5.64 17.31
CA GLN A 196 -4.95 -4.80 17.47
C GLN A 196 -4.47 -4.75 18.93
N LEU A 197 -3.14 -4.70 19.11
CA LEU A 197 -2.46 -4.38 20.38
C LEU A 197 -1.50 -3.19 20.20
N LYS A 198 -1.18 -2.52 21.31
CA LYS A 198 -0.06 -1.54 21.43
C LYS A 198 0.89 -2.01 22.55
N PRO A 199 2.20 -1.68 22.51
CA PRO A 199 2.94 -1.04 21.42
C PRO A 199 3.26 -2.01 20.27
N GLY A 200 3.89 -1.51 19.20
CA GLY A 200 4.39 -2.33 18.09
C GLY A 200 5.76 -2.96 18.39
N LEU A 201 6.20 -3.90 17.53
CA LEU A 201 7.41 -4.70 17.73
C LEU A 201 8.68 -3.87 17.99
N SER A 202 8.82 -2.70 17.38
CA SER A 202 9.99 -1.82 17.53
C SER A 202 10.18 -1.27 18.96
N ALA A 203 9.13 -1.25 19.79
CA ALA A 203 9.26 -0.90 21.22
C ALA A 203 10.06 -1.95 22.03
N TYR A 204 10.24 -3.15 21.48
CA TYR A 204 10.97 -4.26 22.09
C TYR A 204 12.34 -4.48 21.42
N ALA A 205 12.95 -3.46 20.82
CA ALA A 205 14.25 -3.52 20.14
C ALA A 205 15.39 -4.16 20.95
N GLN A 206 15.32 -4.11 22.29
CA GLN A 206 16.31 -4.68 23.21
C GLN A 206 15.91 -6.07 23.77
N ASP A 207 14.70 -6.56 23.47
CA ASP A 207 14.19 -7.88 23.90
C ASP A 207 13.39 -8.55 22.76
N PRO A 208 14.09 -9.18 21.79
CA PRO A 208 13.47 -9.84 20.65
C PRO A 208 12.49 -10.95 21.02
N LYS A 209 12.72 -11.63 22.15
CA LYS A 209 11.83 -12.68 22.64
C LYS A 209 10.50 -12.08 23.09
N LYS A 210 10.53 -11.03 23.89
CA LYS A 210 9.33 -10.30 24.33
C LYS A 210 8.59 -9.64 23.16
N ALA A 211 9.33 -9.21 22.12
CA ALA A 211 8.73 -8.75 20.87
C ALA A 211 7.83 -9.84 20.26
N ALA A 212 8.34 -11.06 20.10
CA ALA A 212 7.57 -12.18 19.58
C ALA A 212 6.44 -12.61 20.53
N GLU A 213 6.69 -12.71 21.84
CA GLU A 213 5.68 -13.07 22.84
C GLU A 213 4.49 -12.09 22.86
N SER A 214 4.69 -10.82 22.48
CA SER A 214 3.60 -9.84 22.34
C SER A 214 2.57 -10.19 21.25
N LEU A 215 2.92 -11.05 20.29
CA LEU A 215 2.01 -11.52 19.23
C LEU A 215 1.15 -12.73 19.63
N VAL A 216 1.44 -13.39 20.77
CA VAL A 216 0.72 -14.61 21.18
C VAL A 216 -0.79 -14.40 21.32
N PRO A 217 -1.31 -13.33 21.98
CA PRO A 217 -2.76 -13.14 22.10
C PRO A 217 -3.46 -12.87 20.76
N LEU A 218 -2.73 -12.37 19.77
CA LEU A 218 -3.21 -12.18 18.40
C LEU A 218 -3.23 -13.52 17.65
N LEU A 219 -2.18 -14.35 17.80
CA LEU A 219 -2.12 -15.70 17.23
C LEU A 219 -3.22 -16.60 17.79
N ASP A 220 -3.44 -16.60 19.11
CA ASP A 220 -4.51 -17.35 19.77
C ASP A 220 -5.90 -16.96 19.21
N LYS A 221 -6.10 -15.66 18.94
CA LYS A 221 -7.35 -15.16 18.32
C LYS A 221 -7.48 -15.59 16.87
N ALA A 222 -6.43 -15.50 16.06
CA ALA A 222 -6.47 -15.96 14.68
C ALA A 222 -6.73 -17.47 14.58
N GLU A 223 -6.04 -18.27 15.40
CA GLU A 223 -6.30 -19.71 15.51
C GLU A 223 -7.72 -20.03 15.99
N SER A 224 -8.34 -19.19 16.83
CA SER A 224 -9.68 -19.46 17.36
C SER A 224 -10.80 -19.42 16.31
N VAL A 225 -10.57 -18.76 15.16
CA VAL A 225 -11.54 -18.70 14.05
C VAL A 225 -11.21 -19.64 12.89
N VAL A 226 -9.94 -20.03 12.70
CA VAL A 226 -9.54 -20.95 11.62
C VAL A 226 -9.85 -22.41 12.02
N PRO A 227 -10.72 -23.15 11.27
CA PRO A 227 -11.06 -24.54 11.55
C PRO A 227 -9.81 -25.44 11.59
N ARG A 228 -9.73 -26.33 12.59
CA ARG A 228 -8.52 -27.15 12.85
C ARG A 228 -8.08 -27.96 11.64
N GLU A 229 -9.02 -28.45 10.83
CA GLU A 229 -8.74 -29.21 9.61
C GLU A 229 -8.21 -28.37 8.42
N LEU A 230 -8.26 -27.03 8.52
CA LEU A 230 -7.76 -26.10 7.51
C LEU A 230 -6.45 -25.41 7.91
N ARG A 231 -6.07 -25.41 9.20
CA ARG A 231 -4.91 -24.64 9.70
C ARG A 231 -3.61 -24.98 8.99
N SER A 232 -3.29 -26.27 8.80
CA SER A 232 -2.07 -26.70 8.08
C SER A 232 -2.07 -26.36 6.58
N LYS A 233 -3.18 -25.82 6.05
CA LYS A 233 -3.30 -25.26 4.70
C LYS A 233 -3.45 -23.73 4.69
N THR A 234 -3.68 -23.11 5.84
CA THR A 234 -3.92 -21.68 6.01
C THR A 234 -2.56 -20.95 6.09
N PRO A 235 -2.15 -20.16 5.08
CA PRO A 235 -0.93 -19.36 5.19
C PRO A 235 -1.01 -18.40 6.38
N VAL A 236 0.05 -18.36 7.18
CA VAL A 236 0.32 -17.26 8.10
C VAL A 236 1.45 -16.40 7.54
N ARG A 237 1.27 -15.07 7.56
CA ARG A 237 2.31 -14.08 7.20
C ARG A 237 2.40 -12.98 8.25
N VAL A 238 3.59 -12.41 8.44
CA VAL A 238 3.88 -11.27 9.32
C VAL A 238 4.69 -10.25 8.53
N GLY A 239 4.06 -9.12 8.20
CA GLY A 239 4.72 -8.00 7.54
C GLY A 239 5.12 -6.93 8.56
N ALA A 240 6.42 -6.74 8.76
CA ALA A 240 6.94 -5.62 9.54
C ALA A 240 7.13 -4.38 8.66
N THR A 241 6.54 -3.25 9.05
CA THR A 241 6.58 -2.02 8.23
C THR A 241 7.79 -1.14 8.58
N ALA A 242 7.81 0.11 8.12
CA ALA A 242 8.90 1.05 8.30
C ALA A 242 9.37 1.26 9.76
N GLY A 243 8.55 0.92 10.76
CA GLY A 243 8.94 0.95 12.18
C GLY A 243 10.10 0.01 12.54
N LEU A 244 10.17 -1.16 11.89
CA LEU A 244 11.25 -2.12 12.12
C LEU A 244 12.47 -1.84 11.21
N ARG A 245 12.22 -1.35 9.98
CA ARG A 245 13.26 -0.83 9.04
C ARG A 245 14.12 0.30 9.65
N ALA A 246 13.59 1.00 10.66
CA ALA A 246 14.24 2.14 11.31
C ALA A 246 15.04 1.78 12.57
N LEU A 247 15.14 0.51 12.95
CA LEU A 247 15.99 0.06 14.06
C LEU A 247 17.47 0.03 13.65
N GLU A 248 18.37 0.30 14.60
CA GLU A 248 19.81 0.25 14.37
C GLU A 248 20.39 -1.15 14.67
N GLY A 249 21.44 -1.53 13.94
CA GLY A 249 22.10 -2.83 14.08
C GLY A 249 21.25 -4.00 13.60
N ASP A 250 21.39 -5.15 14.28
CA ASP A 250 20.73 -6.43 13.96
C ASP A 250 19.41 -6.66 14.73
N ALA A 251 18.89 -5.62 15.39
CA ALA A 251 17.69 -5.71 16.23
C ALA A 251 16.43 -6.12 15.44
N SER A 252 16.28 -5.62 14.20
CA SER A 252 15.19 -6.03 13.30
C SER A 252 15.25 -7.54 13.01
N ASP A 253 16.42 -8.04 12.58
CA ASP A 253 16.59 -9.44 12.19
C ASP A 253 16.40 -10.40 13.37
N LYS A 254 16.87 -10.02 14.55
CA LYS A 254 16.63 -10.76 15.80
C LYS A 254 15.14 -10.84 16.15
N ILE A 255 14.39 -9.73 16.02
CA ILE A 255 12.94 -9.72 16.26
C ILE A 255 12.22 -10.63 15.27
N LEU A 256 12.55 -10.52 13.97
CA LEU A 256 11.94 -11.34 12.93
C LEU A 256 12.24 -12.82 13.13
N GLN A 257 13.46 -13.17 13.55
CA GLN A 257 13.80 -14.56 13.83
C GLN A 257 13.03 -15.09 15.05
N ALA A 258 12.94 -14.33 16.14
CA ALA A 258 12.13 -14.70 17.29
C ALA A 258 10.63 -14.88 16.92
N VAL A 259 10.11 -14.11 15.95
CA VAL A 259 8.75 -14.28 15.41
C VAL A 259 8.62 -15.54 14.53
N ARG A 260 9.63 -15.89 13.71
CA ARG A 260 9.66 -17.16 12.96
C ARG A 260 9.66 -18.36 13.91
N ASP A 261 10.51 -18.31 14.94
CA ASP A 261 10.61 -19.35 15.96
C ASP A 261 9.29 -19.47 16.74
N LEU A 262 8.65 -18.34 17.09
CA LEU A 262 7.32 -18.31 17.72
C LEU A 262 6.24 -18.99 16.86
N LEU A 263 6.16 -18.66 15.56
CA LEU A 263 5.20 -19.28 14.66
C LEU A 263 5.44 -20.79 14.53
N LYS A 264 6.70 -21.19 14.37
CA LYS A 264 7.10 -22.60 14.26
C LYS A 264 6.80 -23.41 15.53
N ASP A 265 6.99 -22.83 16.70
CA ASP A 265 6.89 -23.54 17.98
C ASP A 265 5.48 -23.48 18.61
N LYS A 266 4.62 -22.52 18.19
CA LYS A 266 3.27 -22.32 18.75
C LYS A 266 2.11 -22.43 17.77
N SER A 267 2.33 -22.21 16.47
CA SER A 267 1.26 -22.18 15.48
C SER A 267 0.99 -23.55 14.88
N SER A 268 -0.27 -23.83 14.58
CA SER A 268 -0.68 -24.93 13.68
C SER A 268 -1.04 -24.44 12.27
N LEU A 269 -0.83 -23.15 11.99
CA LEU A 269 -0.97 -22.52 10.67
C LEU A 269 0.25 -22.82 9.77
N ARG A 270 0.08 -22.68 8.45
CA ARG A 270 1.12 -22.93 7.46
C ARG A 270 2.08 -21.74 7.36
N SER A 271 3.26 -21.83 7.98
CA SER A 271 4.32 -20.83 7.86
C SER A 271 5.33 -21.24 6.79
N GLU A 272 5.40 -20.49 5.70
CA GLU A 272 6.46 -20.62 4.68
C GLU A 272 7.79 -20.02 5.17
N THR A 273 8.86 -20.18 4.38
CA THR A 273 10.18 -19.59 4.68
C THR A 273 10.19 -18.06 4.59
N ASP A 274 9.36 -17.48 3.72
CA ASP A 274 9.16 -16.04 3.51
C ASP A 274 7.98 -15.49 4.34
N ALA A 275 7.39 -16.28 5.24
CA ALA A 275 6.23 -15.88 6.03
C ALA A 275 6.48 -14.68 6.96
N VAL A 276 7.73 -14.36 7.32
CA VAL A 276 8.06 -13.27 8.25
C VAL A 276 9.13 -12.37 7.61
N THR A 277 8.71 -11.18 7.18
CA THR A 277 9.48 -10.26 6.32
C THR A 277 9.29 -8.79 6.72
N VAL A 278 10.12 -7.89 6.15
CA VAL A 278 10.10 -6.44 6.44
C VAL A 278 9.62 -5.65 5.23
N LEU A 279 8.32 -5.65 4.99
CA LEU A 279 7.76 -5.04 3.78
C LEU A 279 8.13 -5.90 2.55
N ASP A 280 8.67 -5.33 1.47
CA ASP A 280 9.25 -3.98 1.32
C ASP A 280 8.22 -2.83 1.29
N GLY A 281 8.68 -1.57 1.20
CA GLY A 281 7.79 -0.40 1.21
C GLY A 281 6.87 -0.30 -0.02
N THR A 282 7.31 -0.82 -1.17
CA THR A 282 6.51 -0.92 -2.40
C THR A 282 5.54 -2.11 -2.35
N GLN A 283 5.89 -3.22 -1.69
CA GLN A 283 4.94 -4.28 -1.37
C GLN A 283 3.79 -3.76 -0.50
N GLU A 284 4.10 -3.01 0.55
CA GLU A 284 3.13 -2.35 1.45
C GLU A 284 2.12 -1.50 0.64
N GLY A 285 2.62 -0.60 -0.22
CA GLY A 285 1.78 0.24 -1.09
C GLY A 285 1.02 -0.54 -2.17
N ALA A 286 1.62 -1.59 -2.76
CA ALA A 286 0.99 -2.41 -3.77
C ALA A 286 -0.14 -3.27 -3.21
N TYR A 287 0.06 -3.90 -2.04
CA TYR A 287 -1.00 -4.65 -1.35
C TYR A 287 -2.13 -3.72 -0.90
N GLN A 288 -1.83 -2.49 -0.47
CA GLN A 288 -2.86 -1.48 -0.19
C GLN A 288 -3.67 -1.12 -1.44
N TRP A 289 -3.01 -0.94 -2.59
CA TRP A 289 -3.69 -0.67 -3.86
C TRP A 289 -4.61 -1.83 -4.28
N VAL A 290 -4.14 -3.08 -4.11
CA VAL A 290 -4.93 -4.29 -4.33
C VAL A 290 -6.12 -4.34 -3.36
N THR A 291 -5.95 -4.07 -2.06
CA THR A 291 -7.02 -4.02 -1.06
C THR A 291 -8.16 -3.10 -1.52
N ILE A 292 -7.86 -1.83 -1.80
CA ILE A 292 -8.89 -0.85 -2.16
C ILE A 292 -9.56 -1.21 -3.49
N ASN A 293 -8.79 -1.59 -4.52
CA ASN A 293 -9.38 -1.92 -5.82
C ASN A 293 -10.07 -3.30 -5.85
N TYR A 294 -9.77 -4.20 -4.92
CA TYR A 294 -10.55 -5.41 -4.68
C TYR A 294 -11.89 -5.04 -4.04
N LEU A 295 -11.88 -4.27 -2.95
CA LEU A 295 -13.08 -3.95 -2.18
C LEU A 295 -14.07 -3.04 -2.96
N LEU A 296 -13.56 -2.20 -3.87
CA LEU A 296 -14.37 -1.43 -4.82
C LEU A 296 -14.76 -2.23 -6.10
N GLY A 297 -14.42 -3.51 -6.18
CA GLY A 297 -14.71 -4.37 -7.33
C GLY A 297 -14.09 -3.88 -8.64
N ASN A 298 -12.92 -3.22 -8.59
CA ASN A 298 -12.24 -2.61 -9.73
C ASN A 298 -11.19 -3.51 -10.41
N LEU A 299 -10.69 -4.55 -9.74
CA LEU A 299 -9.76 -5.51 -10.35
C LEU A 299 -10.41 -6.22 -11.56
N GLY A 300 -9.66 -6.35 -12.64
CA GLY A 300 -10.13 -6.80 -13.97
C GLY A 300 -10.61 -5.66 -14.89
N LYS A 301 -11.07 -4.52 -14.34
CA LYS A 301 -11.42 -3.32 -15.13
C LYS A 301 -10.17 -2.63 -15.67
N ASP A 302 -10.33 -1.82 -16.70
CA ASP A 302 -9.25 -0.98 -17.22
C ASP A 302 -8.60 -0.09 -16.14
N TYR A 303 -7.31 0.23 -16.29
CA TYR A 303 -6.57 1.03 -15.30
C TYR A 303 -7.21 2.40 -15.05
N SER A 304 -7.85 3.00 -16.07
CA SER A 304 -8.63 4.24 -15.96
C SER A 304 -9.93 4.14 -15.14
N LYS A 305 -10.23 2.95 -14.60
CA LYS A 305 -11.36 2.64 -13.69
C LYS A 305 -10.90 2.17 -12.32
N THR A 306 -9.58 2.16 -12.07
CA THR A 306 -9.01 1.93 -10.75
C THR A 306 -8.89 3.24 -9.97
N VAL A 307 -8.65 3.15 -8.67
CA VAL A 307 -8.31 4.30 -7.82
C VAL A 307 -6.84 4.20 -7.38
N GLY A 308 -6.19 5.35 -7.21
CA GLY A 308 -4.89 5.43 -6.57
C GLY A 308 -5.02 5.41 -5.05
N VAL A 309 -3.96 5.00 -4.36
CA VAL A 309 -3.91 4.98 -2.90
C VAL A 309 -2.73 5.80 -2.39
N VAL A 310 -2.97 6.49 -1.27
CA VAL A 310 -1.94 7.15 -0.46
C VAL A 310 -2.09 6.63 0.96
N ASP A 311 -1.07 5.97 1.50
CA ASP A 311 -1.10 5.46 2.88
C ASP A 311 -0.07 6.20 3.72
N LEU A 312 -0.51 6.89 4.76
CA LEU A 312 0.37 7.59 5.70
C LEU A 312 0.54 6.74 6.95
N GLY A 313 1.51 5.82 6.89
CA GLY A 313 1.96 5.06 8.04
C GLY A 313 2.76 5.91 9.04
N GLY A 314 3.26 5.26 10.10
CA GLY A 314 4.06 5.96 11.12
C GLY A 314 5.50 6.26 10.67
N GLY A 315 6.14 5.36 9.92
CA GLY A 315 7.55 5.47 9.51
C GLY A 315 7.79 5.80 8.03
N SER A 316 6.78 5.62 7.17
CA SER A 316 6.80 5.92 5.74
C SER A 316 5.42 6.41 5.29
N VAL A 317 5.39 7.11 4.14
CA VAL A 317 4.18 7.28 3.33
C VAL A 317 4.36 6.52 2.02
N GLN A 318 3.30 5.88 1.56
CA GLN A 318 3.25 5.14 0.32
C GLN A 318 2.31 5.83 -0.68
N MET A 319 2.69 5.84 -1.95
CA MET A 319 1.83 6.23 -3.07
C MET A 319 1.83 5.07 -4.07
N ALA A 320 0.65 4.58 -4.46
CA ALA A 320 0.52 3.53 -5.47
C ALA A 320 -0.72 3.74 -6.36
N TYR A 321 -0.55 3.69 -7.67
CA TYR A 321 -1.64 3.80 -8.63
C TYR A 321 -1.27 3.19 -9.99
N ALA A 322 -2.26 2.72 -10.76
CA ALA A 322 -2.01 2.09 -12.05
C ALA A 322 -1.75 3.13 -13.15
N ILE A 323 -0.76 2.85 -13.98
CA ILE A 323 -0.29 3.70 -15.09
C ILE A 323 -0.51 3.02 -16.45
N SER A 324 -0.33 3.76 -17.54
CA SER A 324 -0.37 3.16 -18.88
C SER A 324 0.89 2.32 -19.14
N GLU A 325 0.81 1.38 -20.08
CA GLU A 325 1.96 0.61 -20.57
C GLU A 325 3.05 1.52 -21.16
N THR A 326 2.66 2.64 -21.77
CA THR A 326 3.57 3.67 -22.30
C THR A 326 4.35 4.36 -21.18
N ASP A 327 3.67 4.77 -20.10
CA ASP A 327 4.31 5.41 -18.95
C ASP A 327 5.22 4.41 -18.20
N ALA A 328 4.81 3.15 -18.13
CA ALA A 328 5.61 2.06 -17.57
C ALA A 328 6.89 1.80 -18.39
N ALA A 329 6.80 1.81 -19.72
CA ALA A 329 7.96 1.68 -20.61
C ALA A 329 8.91 2.90 -20.55
N MET A 330 8.42 4.06 -20.11
CA MET A 330 9.21 5.27 -19.85
C MET A 330 9.70 5.39 -18.39
N ALA A 331 9.42 4.42 -17.53
CA ALA A 331 9.82 4.47 -16.12
C ALA A 331 11.35 4.56 -15.97
N PRO A 332 11.87 5.46 -15.12
CA PRO A 332 13.31 5.56 -14.90
C PRO A 332 13.90 4.26 -14.34
N LYS A 333 15.04 3.84 -14.88
CA LYS A 333 15.86 2.79 -14.26
C LYS A 333 16.41 3.32 -12.94
N VAL A 334 16.11 2.60 -11.86
CA VAL A 334 16.68 2.85 -10.53
C VAL A 334 18.12 2.32 -10.51
N ALA A 335 18.97 2.92 -9.68
CA ALA A 335 20.34 2.43 -9.47
C ALA A 335 20.33 1.05 -8.79
N ASP A 336 21.42 0.28 -8.97
CA ASP A 336 21.53 -1.09 -8.48
C ASP A 336 21.22 -1.20 -6.98
N GLY A 337 20.21 -2.01 -6.64
CA GLY A 337 19.76 -2.24 -5.26
C GLY A 337 18.64 -1.33 -4.74
N GLY A 338 18.08 -0.42 -5.56
CA GLY A 338 16.87 0.34 -5.21
C GLY A 338 15.58 -0.28 -5.74
N ASP A 339 14.47 -0.13 -5.00
CA ASP A 339 13.15 -0.65 -5.36
C ASP A 339 12.66 -0.08 -6.71
N PRO A 340 12.16 -0.91 -7.65
CA PRO A 340 11.69 -0.44 -8.94
C PRO A 340 10.38 0.36 -8.82
N TYR A 341 10.31 1.50 -9.52
CA TYR A 341 9.12 2.37 -9.53
C TYR A 341 7.84 1.74 -10.08
N VAL A 342 7.94 0.66 -10.85
CA VAL A 342 6.80 0.00 -11.49
C VAL A 342 6.80 -1.48 -11.14
N LYS A 343 5.70 -1.95 -10.56
CA LYS A 343 5.44 -3.36 -10.30
C LYS A 343 4.42 -3.88 -11.29
N GLU A 344 4.76 -4.96 -12.00
CA GLU A 344 3.78 -5.69 -12.82
C GLU A 344 2.92 -6.60 -11.92
N MET A 345 1.60 -6.60 -12.14
CA MET A 345 0.68 -7.49 -11.41
C MET A 345 -0.39 -8.04 -12.36
N PHE A 346 -0.75 -9.31 -12.20
CA PHE A 346 -1.84 -9.94 -12.96
C PHE A 346 -3.00 -10.28 -12.03
N LEU A 347 -4.13 -9.57 -12.18
CA LEU A 347 -5.24 -9.55 -11.21
C LEU A 347 -6.58 -9.65 -11.94
N ARG A 348 -7.42 -10.62 -11.54
CA ARG A 348 -8.70 -10.99 -12.19
C ARG A 348 -8.64 -10.93 -13.73
N GLY A 349 -7.63 -11.59 -14.32
CA GLY A 349 -7.47 -11.73 -15.77
C GLY A 349 -6.80 -10.56 -16.50
N ARG A 350 -6.37 -9.51 -15.80
CA ARG A 350 -5.74 -8.31 -16.40
C ARG A 350 -4.33 -8.07 -15.87
N LYS A 351 -3.39 -7.76 -16.77
CA LYS A 351 -2.09 -7.17 -16.41
C LYS A 351 -2.27 -5.69 -16.06
N TYR A 352 -1.71 -5.28 -14.93
CA TYR A 352 -1.56 -3.89 -14.52
C TYR A 352 -0.07 -3.54 -14.43
N TYR A 353 0.25 -2.32 -14.83
CA TYR A 353 1.49 -1.65 -14.48
C TYR A 353 1.19 -0.71 -13.33
N LEU A 354 1.72 -1.00 -12.15
CA LEU A 354 1.48 -0.22 -10.94
C LEU A 354 2.67 0.68 -10.66
N TYR A 355 2.54 2.00 -10.81
CA TYR A 355 3.49 2.90 -10.18
C TYR A 355 3.36 2.75 -8.66
N VAL A 356 4.48 2.58 -7.98
CA VAL A 356 4.51 2.50 -6.52
C VAL A 356 5.82 3.07 -5.98
N HIS A 357 5.74 3.84 -4.89
CA HIS A 357 6.90 4.29 -4.13
C HIS A 357 6.61 4.43 -2.64
N SER A 358 7.63 4.22 -1.81
CA SER A 358 7.58 4.32 -0.34
C SER A 358 8.62 5.30 0.18
N TYR A 359 8.15 6.46 0.60
CA TYR A 359 8.97 7.53 1.14
C TYR A 359 9.30 7.24 2.61
N LEU A 360 10.37 6.48 2.84
CA LEU A 360 10.86 6.16 4.18
C LEU A 360 11.29 7.44 4.91
N ARG A 361 10.99 7.53 6.21
CA ARG A 361 11.09 8.73 7.07
C ARG A 361 10.02 9.81 6.85
N TYR A 362 9.10 9.60 5.92
CA TYR A 362 7.98 10.51 5.63
C TYR A 362 6.60 9.94 6.04
N GLY A 363 6.58 8.97 6.95
CA GLY A 363 5.38 8.65 7.73
C GLY A 363 5.18 9.65 8.86
N LEU A 364 3.97 9.82 9.39
CA LEU A 364 3.64 10.96 10.29
C LEU A 364 4.61 11.09 11.47
N LEU A 365 4.91 9.98 12.16
CA LEU A 365 5.78 9.97 13.34
C LEU A 365 7.25 10.22 13.00
N ALA A 366 7.70 9.79 11.81
CA ALA A 366 9.04 10.08 11.32
C ALA A 366 9.16 11.52 10.81
N ALA A 367 8.14 12.03 10.12
CA ALA A 367 8.10 13.38 9.58
C ALA A 367 8.23 14.44 10.68
N ARG A 368 7.63 14.22 11.87
CA ARG A 368 7.89 15.05 13.06
C ARG A 368 9.39 15.17 13.38
N ALA A 369 10.14 14.07 13.34
CA ALA A 369 11.58 14.10 13.57
C ALA A 369 12.34 14.82 12.45
N GLU A 370 11.97 14.63 11.17
CA GLU A 370 12.59 15.37 10.06
C GLU A 370 12.27 16.88 10.10
N ILE A 371 11.07 17.27 10.54
CA ILE A 371 10.67 18.69 10.74
C ILE A 371 11.43 19.33 11.91
N LEU A 372 11.59 18.63 13.03
CA LEU A 372 12.35 19.14 14.18
C LEU A 372 13.85 19.32 13.84
N LYS A 373 14.46 18.39 13.09
CA LYS A 373 15.85 18.52 12.61
C LYS A 373 16.11 19.78 11.77
N VAL A 374 15.09 20.39 11.16
CA VAL A 374 15.25 21.64 10.41
C VAL A 374 15.38 22.87 11.33
N SER A 375 14.92 22.79 12.58
CA SER A 375 15.22 23.76 13.65
C SER A 375 16.50 23.42 14.42
N ASP A 376 16.94 22.17 14.41
CA ASP A 376 18.04 21.67 15.27
C ASP A 376 17.74 21.97 16.76
N ASP A 377 18.65 22.58 17.51
CA ASP A 377 18.41 22.99 18.91
C ASP A 377 17.61 24.31 19.07
N ALA A 378 17.11 24.92 17.99
CA ALA A 378 16.28 26.13 18.05
C ALA A 378 14.82 25.84 18.47
N GLU A 379 14.06 26.90 18.74
CA GLU A 379 12.60 26.81 18.85
C GLU A 379 11.97 26.40 17.50
N ASN A 380 10.79 25.77 17.51
CA ASN A 380 10.15 25.28 16.30
C ASN A 380 8.71 25.83 16.13
N PRO A 381 8.41 26.49 14.99
CA PRO A 381 7.13 27.16 14.76
C PRO A 381 5.96 26.20 14.46
N CYS A 382 6.19 24.89 14.42
CA CYS A 382 5.13 23.88 14.32
C CYS A 382 4.64 23.36 15.69
N ILE A 383 5.34 23.68 16.79
CA ILE A 383 5.05 23.18 18.14
C ILE A 383 4.10 24.14 18.86
N LEU A 384 3.00 23.62 19.43
CA LEU A 384 1.97 24.44 20.07
C LEU A 384 2.51 25.27 21.23
N SER A 385 2.10 26.54 21.26
CA SER A 385 2.52 27.55 22.24
C SER A 385 2.37 27.05 23.68
N GLY A 386 3.48 27.04 24.42
CA GLY A 386 3.53 26.59 25.82
C GLY A 386 3.99 25.14 26.01
N TYR A 387 4.37 24.42 24.94
CA TYR A 387 5.12 23.18 25.07
C TYR A 387 6.63 23.46 25.02
N ASP A 388 7.35 22.98 26.03
CA ASP A 388 8.81 22.84 26.03
C ASP A 388 9.16 21.42 26.47
N GLY A 389 10.00 20.73 25.69
CA GLY A 389 10.26 19.31 25.90
C GLY A 389 10.99 18.68 24.72
N SER A 390 10.72 17.39 24.51
CA SER A 390 11.39 16.59 23.48
C SER A 390 10.45 15.60 22.79
N TYR A 391 10.88 15.14 21.62
CA TYR A 391 10.27 14.08 20.84
C TYR A 391 11.28 12.94 20.65
N VAL A 392 10.88 11.69 20.89
CA VAL A 392 11.76 10.52 20.75
C VAL A 392 11.30 9.67 19.57
N TYR A 393 12.18 9.47 18.59
CA TYR A 393 11.90 8.63 17.42
C TYR A 393 13.16 7.89 16.96
N GLY A 394 13.04 6.60 16.65
CA GLY A 394 14.18 5.79 16.16
C GLY A 394 15.37 5.75 17.12
N GLY A 395 15.12 5.71 18.44
CA GLY A 395 16.15 5.76 19.49
C GLY A 395 16.80 7.13 19.70
N LYS A 396 16.42 8.16 18.93
CA LYS A 396 17.01 9.50 18.98
C LYS A 396 16.03 10.51 19.56
N THR A 397 16.56 11.46 20.33
CA THR A 397 15.80 12.52 20.97
C THR A 397 15.99 13.81 20.19
N PHE A 398 14.89 14.49 19.90
CA PHE A 398 14.83 15.77 19.19
C PHE A 398 14.22 16.80 20.14
N LYS A 399 14.79 18.00 20.20
CA LYS A 399 14.18 19.10 20.95
C LYS A 399 12.83 19.45 20.32
N ALA A 400 11.83 19.74 21.15
CA ALA A 400 10.49 20.09 20.72
C ALA A 400 9.95 21.20 21.63
N SER A 401 10.32 22.45 21.31
CA SER A 401 9.96 23.65 22.07
C SER A 401 9.22 24.63 21.16
N SER A 402 8.11 25.22 21.63
CA SER A 402 7.36 26.23 20.85
C SER A 402 8.15 27.52 20.69
N SER A 403 8.09 28.14 19.51
CA SER A 403 8.60 29.50 19.30
C SER A 403 8.04 30.50 20.30
N SER A 404 8.84 31.50 20.68
CA SER A 404 8.42 32.64 21.52
C SER A 404 7.26 33.46 20.94
N SER A 405 7.05 33.41 19.62
CA SER A 405 5.88 33.94 18.89
C SER A 405 4.66 33.01 18.91
N GLY A 406 4.82 31.76 19.37
CA GLY A 406 3.86 30.68 19.25
C GLY A 406 3.96 29.90 17.93
N ALA A 407 3.07 28.93 17.73
CA ALA A 407 2.99 28.20 16.48
C ALA A 407 2.48 29.10 15.33
N SER A 408 3.04 28.92 14.13
CA SER A 408 2.80 29.78 12.96
C SER A 408 2.69 28.92 11.71
N ILE A 409 1.52 28.91 11.06
CA ILE A 409 1.26 28.06 9.88
C ILE A 409 2.22 28.32 8.72
N ASN A 410 2.57 29.59 8.47
CA ASN A 410 3.43 29.98 7.34
C ASN A 410 4.89 29.57 7.59
N GLU A 411 5.38 29.78 8.81
CA GLU A 411 6.72 29.36 9.21
C GLU A 411 6.81 27.84 9.31
N CYS A 412 5.82 27.18 9.90
CA CYS A 412 5.74 25.73 9.96
C CYS A 412 5.70 25.10 8.57
N LYS A 413 4.91 25.63 7.62
CA LYS A 413 4.95 25.16 6.22
C LYS A 413 6.33 25.39 5.59
N SER A 414 6.99 26.49 5.91
CA SER A 414 8.36 26.76 5.45
C SER A 414 9.40 25.79 6.03
N VAL A 415 9.18 25.24 7.23
CA VAL A 415 9.98 24.15 7.83
C VAL A 415 9.63 22.80 7.19
N ALA A 416 8.34 22.50 7.01
CA ALA A 416 7.86 21.26 6.39
C ALA A 416 8.33 21.11 4.93
N LEU A 417 8.32 22.19 4.13
CA LEU A 417 8.85 22.22 2.76
C LEU A 417 10.34 21.92 2.69
N LYS A 418 11.13 22.35 3.69
CA LYS A 418 12.56 22.01 3.81
C LYS A 418 12.74 20.55 4.20
N ALA A 419 11.99 20.06 5.18
CA ALA A 419 12.04 18.66 5.61
C ALA A 419 11.67 17.69 4.48
N LEU A 420 10.63 18.03 3.69
CA LEU A 420 10.23 17.30 2.48
C LEU A 420 11.22 17.44 1.32
N LYS A 421 12.15 18.41 1.32
CA LYS A 421 13.10 18.66 0.22
C LYS A 421 12.42 18.94 -1.13
N VAL A 422 11.25 19.60 -1.12
CA VAL A 422 10.48 19.91 -2.35
C VAL A 422 11.27 20.79 -3.33
N ASN A 423 12.09 21.70 -2.78
CA ASN A 423 12.89 22.66 -3.56
C ASN A 423 14.32 22.19 -3.87
N GLU A 424 14.69 20.94 -3.57
CA GLU A 424 16.01 20.42 -3.97
C GLU A 424 16.01 20.06 -5.46
N SER A 425 17.02 20.53 -6.20
CA SER A 425 17.15 20.31 -7.65
C SER A 425 17.66 18.91 -8.01
N SER A 426 17.19 17.88 -7.29
CA SER A 426 17.60 16.48 -7.44
C SER A 426 16.74 15.70 -8.46
N CYS A 427 15.73 16.34 -9.07
CA CYS A 427 14.88 15.70 -10.07
C CYS A 427 15.64 15.46 -11.39
N THR A 428 16.07 14.21 -11.61
CA THR A 428 16.70 13.75 -12.85
C THR A 428 15.70 13.19 -13.88
N HIS A 429 14.41 13.50 -13.72
CA HIS A 429 13.29 12.89 -14.45
C HIS A 429 12.33 13.98 -14.97
N MET A 430 11.42 13.64 -15.90
CA MET A 430 10.51 14.64 -16.50
C MET A 430 9.59 15.35 -15.49
N LYS A 431 9.19 14.64 -14.44
CA LYS A 431 8.42 15.15 -13.29
C LYS A 431 8.81 14.35 -12.05
N CYS A 432 8.93 15.02 -10.93
CA CYS A 432 9.17 14.41 -9.63
C CYS A 432 8.12 14.85 -8.61
N THR A 433 8.06 14.14 -7.49
CA THR A 433 7.36 14.57 -6.27
C THR A 433 8.33 15.43 -5.46
N PHE A 434 8.96 14.86 -4.44
CA PHE A 434 9.94 15.52 -3.58
C PHE A 434 11.18 14.64 -3.41
N GLY A 435 12.32 15.22 -3.02
CA GLY A 435 13.59 14.48 -2.89
C GLY A 435 14.14 13.90 -4.20
N GLY A 436 13.65 14.33 -5.37
CA GLY A 436 14.06 13.84 -6.69
C GLY A 436 13.35 12.57 -7.18
N ILE A 437 12.38 12.05 -6.40
CA ILE A 437 11.65 10.82 -6.69
C ILE A 437 10.68 11.01 -7.88
N TRP A 438 10.71 10.11 -8.88
CA TRP A 438 9.81 10.16 -10.04
C TRP A 438 8.34 10.09 -9.63
N ASN A 439 7.47 10.92 -10.22
CA ASN A 439 6.07 10.99 -9.80
C ASN A 439 5.14 9.92 -10.41
N GLY A 440 5.67 9.03 -11.26
CA GLY A 440 4.89 8.02 -11.99
C GLY A 440 4.15 8.53 -13.24
N GLY A 441 4.38 9.78 -13.67
CA GLY A 441 3.70 10.40 -14.82
C GLY A 441 2.30 10.95 -14.53
N GLY A 442 1.57 10.34 -13.58
CA GLY A 442 0.19 10.66 -13.22
C GLY A 442 -0.81 9.95 -14.11
N GLY A 443 -1.86 10.66 -14.55
CA GLY A 443 -2.86 10.13 -15.47
C GLY A 443 -4.06 9.48 -14.77
N ASP A 444 -4.82 8.68 -15.51
CA ASP A 444 -6.20 8.32 -15.14
C ASP A 444 -6.31 7.51 -13.83
N GLY A 445 -5.39 6.59 -13.56
CA GLY A 445 -5.37 5.82 -12.31
C GLY A 445 -5.07 6.66 -11.06
N GLN A 446 -4.54 7.88 -11.21
CA GLN A 446 -4.27 8.82 -10.11
C GLN A 446 -5.43 9.81 -9.86
N LYS A 447 -6.42 9.91 -10.76
CA LYS A 447 -7.48 10.94 -10.67
C LYS A 447 -8.32 10.85 -9.40
N ASN A 448 -8.65 9.62 -9.00
CA ASN A 448 -9.41 9.32 -7.80
C ASN A 448 -8.46 8.73 -6.75
N LEU A 449 -8.28 9.41 -5.61
CA LEU A 449 -7.36 8.98 -4.56
C LEU A 449 -8.11 8.55 -3.29
N PHE A 450 -7.74 7.36 -2.79
CA PHE A 450 -8.12 6.85 -1.48
C PHE A 450 -6.94 7.04 -0.53
N VAL A 451 -7.17 7.76 0.57
CA VAL A 451 -6.12 8.33 1.41
C VAL A 451 -6.30 7.81 2.85
N ALA A 452 -5.34 7.02 3.32
CA ALA A 452 -5.53 6.09 4.45
C ALA A 452 -4.73 6.45 5.71
N SER A 453 -4.92 5.65 6.77
CA SER A 453 -4.20 5.70 8.03
C SER A 453 -4.21 7.09 8.68
N PHE A 454 -3.05 7.68 9.00
CA PHE A 454 -2.98 8.92 9.78
C PHE A 454 -3.66 10.14 9.14
N PHE A 455 -3.91 10.13 7.82
CA PHE A 455 -4.73 11.16 7.18
C PHE A 455 -6.19 11.14 7.66
N PHE A 456 -6.78 9.95 7.85
CA PHE A 456 -8.11 9.82 8.43
C PHE A 456 -8.10 10.19 9.92
N ASP A 457 -7.15 9.66 10.69
CA ASP A 457 -7.09 9.87 12.14
C ASP A 457 -6.98 11.36 12.50
N ARG A 458 -6.04 12.09 11.88
CA ARG A 458 -5.87 13.55 12.10
C ARG A 458 -7.07 14.36 11.62
N ALA A 459 -7.75 13.95 10.55
CA ALA A 459 -8.94 14.65 10.07
C ALA A 459 -10.14 14.49 11.02
N ALA A 460 -10.33 13.29 11.58
CA ALA A 460 -11.36 13.03 12.57
C ALA A 460 -11.08 13.75 13.91
N GLU A 461 -9.84 13.67 14.39
CA GLU A 461 -9.40 14.37 15.61
C GLU A 461 -9.48 15.91 15.49
N ALA A 462 -9.20 16.48 14.32
CA ALA A 462 -9.31 17.90 14.04
C ALA A 462 -10.74 18.37 13.66
N GLY A 463 -11.72 17.45 13.73
CA GLY A 463 -13.15 17.75 13.61
C GLY A 463 -13.66 18.06 12.21
N PHE A 464 -13.01 17.54 11.15
CA PHE A 464 -13.49 17.69 9.76
C PHE A 464 -13.74 16.37 9.02
N ALA A 465 -13.59 15.22 9.70
CA ALA A 465 -14.16 13.94 9.30
C ALA A 465 -14.94 13.34 10.49
N ASP A 466 -15.96 12.51 10.22
CA ASP A 466 -16.67 11.77 11.27
C ASP A 466 -15.89 10.50 11.64
N PRO A 467 -15.40 10.34 12.89
CA PRO A 467 -14.68 9.13 13.32
C PRO A 467 -15.52 7.84 13.25
N ASN A 468 -16.84 7.94 13.15
CA ASN A 468 -17.77 6.81 13.04
C ASN A 468 -18.06 6.41 11.58
N SER A 469 -17.73 7.27 10.62
CA SER A 469 -17.88 6.96 9.19
C SER A 469 -16.71 6.12 8.68
N PRO A 470 -16.93 5.11 7.83
CA PRO A 470 -15.83 4.34 7.23
C PRO A 470 -14.99 5.15 6.22
N VAL A 471 -15.58 6.22 5.65
CA VAL A 471 -14.98 7.12 4.67
C VAL A 471 -15.39 8.58 4.89
N ALA A 472 -14.58 9.54 4.44
CA ALA A 472 -14.95 10.94 4.34
C ALA A 472 -14.39 11.55 3.04
N ILE A 473 -15.20 12.30 2.30
CA ILE A 473 -14.73 13.07 1.13
C ILE A 473 -14.27 14.44 1.63
N VAL A 474 -13.00 14.76 1.38
CA VAL A 474 -12.36 16.04 1.79
C VAL A 474 -11.50 16.55 0.65
N ARG A 475 -10.91 17.74 0.80
CA ARG A 475 -9.89 18.29 -0.10
C ARG A 475 -8.62 18.60 0.70
N PRO A 476 -7.42 18.68 0.09
CA PRO A 476 -6.22 19.06 0.84
C PRO A 476 -6.34 20.41 1.55
N ALA A 477 -7.10 21.38 1.01
CA ALA A 477 -7.37 22.66 1.68
C ALA A 477 -8.08 22.51 3.05
N ASP A 478 -8.83 21.43 3.29
CA ASP A 478 -9.51 21.20 4.57
C ASP A 478 -8.52 20.86 5.69
N PHE A 479 -7.39 20.21 5.35
CA PHE A 479 -6.23 20.06 6.25
C PHE A 479 -5.55 21.41 6.53
N GLU A 480 -5.45 22.31 5.54
CA GLU A 480 -4.90 23.65 5.71
C GLU A 480 -5.76 24.49 6.66
N ASP A 481 -7.08 24.46 6.52
CA ASP A 481 -8.01 25.17 7.38
C ASP A 481 -8.09 24.56 8.80
N ALA A 482 -7.88 23.24 8.93
CA ALA A 482 -7.68 22.61 10.23
C ALA A 482 -6.36 23.04 10.88
N ALA A 483 -5.26 23.10 10.11
CA ALA A 483 -3.96 23.57 10.58
C ALA A 483 -4.02 25.03 11.08
N LYS A 484 -4.75 25.92 10.39
CA LYS A 484 -4.96 27.32 10.84
C LYS A 484 -5.53 27.38 12.27
N ARG A 485 -6.51 26.52 12.60
CA ARG A 485 -7.11 26.43 13.94
C ARG A 485 -6.13 25.81 14.95
N ALA A 486 -5.45 24.73 14.57
CA ALA A 486 -4.52 24.02 15.45
C ALA A 486 -3.32 24.90 15.83
N CYS A 487 -2.67 25.57 14.89
CA CYS A 487 -1.53 26.46 15.15
C CYS A 487 -1.91 27.72 15.96
N GLN A 488 -3.18 28.13 15.96
CA GLN A 488 -3.68 29.21 16.83
C GLN A 488 -4.02 28.72 18.25
N THR A 489 -4.01 27.41 18.51
CA THR A 489 -4.35 26.81 19.80
C THR A 489 -3.10 26.67 20.68
N LYS A 490 -3.11 27.29 21.86
CA LYS A 490 -2.11 27.04 22.91
C LYS A 490 -2.27 25.64 23.53
N LEU A 491 -1.19 25.07 24.05
CA LEU A 491 -1.23 23.77 24.73
C LEU A 491 -2.24 23.72 25.89
N GLU A 492 -2.34 24.79 26.69
CA GLU A 492 -3.27 24.92 27.83
C GLU A 492 -4.75 24.67 27.46
N ASN A 493 -5.14 24.97 26.21
CA ASN A 493 -6.50 24.78 25.69
C ASN A 493 -6.59 23.61 24.70
N ALA A 494 -5.48 22.94 24.37
CA ALA A 494 -5.46 21.96 23.29
C ALA A 494 -6.32 20.74 23.60
N LYS A 495 -6.36 20.25 24.85
CA LYS A 495 -7.17 19.08 25.22
C LYS A 495 -8.68 19.37 25.28
N SER A 496 -9.10 20.60 25.55
CA SER A 496 -10.51 21.00 25.50
C SER A 496 -10.98 21.26 24.07
N THR A 497 -10.14 21.84 23.20
CA THR A 497 -10.45 22.02 21.77
C THR A 497 -10.41 20.71 20.98
N TYR A 498 -9.50 19.80 21.33
CA TYR A 498 -9.26 18.53 20.62
C TYR A 498 -9.34 17.33 21.56
N PRO A 499 -10.54 17.02 22.12
CA PRO A 499 -10.70 16.02 23.17
C PRO A 499 -10.31 14.59 22.76
N HIS A 500 -10.39 14.27 21.47
CA HIS A 500 -10.06 12.93 20.94
C HIS A 500 -8.57 12.68 20.72
N VAL A 501 -7.73 13.73 20.69
CA VAL A 501 -6.28 13.59 20.51
C VAL A 501 -5.64 13.00 21.78
N GLU A 502 -4.82 11.96 21.63
CA GLU A 502 -3.98 11.43 22.72
C GLU A 502 -3.06 12.54 23.27
N GLU A 503 -2.93 12.68 24.59
CA GLU A 503 -2.32 13.86 25.21
C GLU A 503 -0.90 14.19 24.71
N GLY A 504 -0.04 13.17 24.58
CA GLY A 504 1.31 13.29 24.02
C GLY A 504 1.38 13.64 22.52
N ASN A 505 0.25 13.67 21.81
CA ASN A 505 0.15 14.15 20.42
C ASN A 505 -0.30 15.61 20.32
N LEU A 506 -0.91 16.20 21.37
CA LEU A 506 -1.38 17.59 21.34
C LEU A 506 -0.32 18.61 20.90
N PRO A 507 0.94 18.59 21.39
CA PRO A 507 1.95 19.58 21.02
C PRO A 507 2.28 19.64 19.52
N TYR A 508 1.98 18.55 18.81
CA TYR A 508 2.35 18.32 17.42
C TYR A 508 1.16 18.46 16.45
N LEU A 509 -0.06 18.76 16.91
CA LEU A 509 -1.25 18.78 16.04
C LEU A 509 -1.16 19.84 14.93
N CYS A 510 -0.56 21.00 15.20
CA CYS A 510 -0.21 21.99 14.18
C CYS A 510 0.77 21.41 13.15
N MET A 511 1.89 20.83 13.62
CA MET A 511 2.90 20.17 12.80
C MET A 511 2.28 19.11 11.87
N ASP A 512 1.46 18.22 12.41
CA ASP A 512 0.86 17.10 11.70
C ASP A 512 -0.06 17.56 10.56
N LEU A 513 -0.96 18.52 10.83
CA LEU A 513 -1.92 19.01 9.84
C LEU A 513 -1.24 19.86 8.75
N VAL A 514 -0.26 20.70 9.13
CA VAL A 514 0.57 21.43 8.16
C VAL A 514 1.37 20.45 7.30
N TYR A 515 1.94 19.40 7.89
CA TYR A 515 2.69 18.38 7.17
C TYR A 515 1.80 17.63 6.18
N GLN A 516 0.62 17.18 6.60
CA GLN A 516 -0.33 16.46 5.73
C GLN A 516 -0.78 17.29 4.53
N TYR A 517 -1.12 18.56 4.74
CA TYR A 517 -1.40 19.50 3.65
C TYR A 517 -0.21 19.67 2.70
N THR A 518 0.99 19.92 3.25
CA THR A 518 2.20 20.17 2.46
C THR A 518 2.65 18.93 1.68
N LEU A 519 2.45 17.73 2.24
CA LEU A 519 2.73 16.45 1.60
C LEU A 519 1.79 16.18 0.42
N LEU A 520 0.48 16.42 0.58
CA LEU A 520 -0.50 16.22 -0.49
C LEU A 520 -0.30 17.24 -1.62
N VAL A 521 -0.19 18.54 -1.28
CA VAL A 521 -0.16 19.64 -2.25
C VAL A 521 1.23 19.84 -2.84
N ASP A 522 2.21 20.21 -2.02
CA ASP A 522 3.55 20.58 -2.49
C ASP A 522 4.43 19.35 -2.75
N GLY A 523 4.19 18.24 -2.04
CA GLY A 523 4.91 16.97 -2.21
C GLY A 523 4.38 16.11 -3.36
N PHE A 524 3.07 15.81 -3.39
CA PHE A 524 2.46 14.95 -4.41
C PHE A 524 1.79 15.69 -5.58
N GLY A 525 1.69 17.03 -5.52
CA GLY A 525 1.11 17.83 -6.60
C GLY A 525 -0.41 17.78 -6.70
N ILE A 526 -1.11 17.34 -5.65
CA ILE A 526 -2.58 17.25 -5.62
C ILE A 526 -3.15 18.66 -5.45
N TYR A 527 -4.12 19.05 -6.29
CA TYR A 527 -4.68 20.39 -6.22
C TYR A 527 -5.40 20.63 -4.88
N PRO A 528 -5.25 21.80 -4.22
CA PRO A 528 -5.88 22.08 -2.92
C PRO A 528 -7.41 21.92 -2.91
N SER A 529 -8.06 22.06 -4.07
CA SER A 529 -9.51 21.92 -4.27
C SER A 529 -9.94 20.57 -4.86
N GLN A 530 -9.02 19.64 -5.11
CA GLN A 530 -9.35 18.29 -5.59
C GLN A 530 -9.92 17.46 -4.45
N GLU A 531 -11.02 16.76 -4.71
CA GLU A 531 -11.61 15.83 -3.76
C GLU A 531 -10.76 14.55 -3.66
N VAL A 532 -10.55 14.10 -2.42
CA VAL A 532 -9.90 12.83 -2.06
C VAL A 532 -10.78 12.10 -1.05
N THR A 533 -10.82 10.78 -1.12
CA THR A 533 -11.57 9.96 -0.16
C THR A 533 -10.64 9.56 0.98
N LEU A 534 -10.80 10.16 2.16
CA LEU A 534 -10.22 9.59 3.37
C LEU A 534 -10.90 8.25 3.64
N VAL A 535 -10.10 7.20 3.90
CA VAL A 535 -10.60 5.84 4.07
C VAL A 535 -10.04 5.19 5.33
N LYS A 536 -10.92 4.55 6.09
CA LYS A 536 -10.59 3.70 7.24
C LYS A 536 -11.12 2.28 7.05
N LYS A 537 -12.34 2.15 6.54
CA LYS A 537 -12.88 0.89 6.04
C LYS A 537 -13.52 1.09 4.66
N VAL A 538 -13.58 0.02 3.86
CA VAL A 538 -14.41 -0.03 2.65
C VAL A 538 -15.58 -0.95 2.92
N LYS A 539 -16.77 -0.58 2.44
CA LYS A 539 -17.94 -1.46 2.47
C LYS A 539 -17.84 -2.49 1.35
N TYR A 540 -17.99 -3.76 1.70
CA TYR A 540 -18.08 -4.89 0.77
C TYR A 540 -19.31 -5.71 1.16
N ASP A 541 -20.20 -5.93 0.19
CA ASP A 541 -21.55 -6.46 0.36
C ASP A 541 -22.32 -5.82 1.53
N ASP A 542 -22.50 -6.51 2.66
CA ASP A 542 -23.20 -6.03 3.86
C ASP A 542 -22.29 -5.64 5.04
N ALA A 543 -20.97 -5.83 4.93
CA ALA A 543 -20.00 -5.60 6.00
C ALA A 543 -18.95 -4.50 5.67
N LEU A 544 -18.06 -4.19 6.64
CA LEU A 544 -16.96 -3.23 6.51
C LEU A 544 -15.61 -3.93 6.74
N VAL A 545 -14.67 -3.76 5.80
CA VAL A 545 -13.31 -4.33 5.86
C VAL A 545 -12.27 -3.21 6.04
N GLU A 546 -11.27 -3.41 6.91
CA GLU A 546 -10.14 -2.49 7.12
C GLU A 546 -9.47 -2.12 5.80
N ALA A 547 -9.27 -0.82 5.59
CA ALA A 547 -8.65 -0.26 4.39
C ALA A 547 -7.12 -0.28 4.49
N ALA A 548 -6.56 -1.48 4.68
CA ALA A 548 -5.15 -1.70 4.96
C ALA A 548 -4.53 -2.80 4.09
N TRP A 549 -3.20 -2.77 3.92
CA TRP A 549 -2.44 -3.71 3.10
C TRP A 549 -2.67 -5.22 3.36
N PRO A 550 -3.05 -5.70 4.58
CA PRO A 550 -3.17 -7.14 4.84
C PRO A 550 -4.12 -7.91 3.91
N LEU A 551 -5.22 -7.32 3.42
CA LEU A 551 -6.11 -8.02 2.48
C LEU A 551 -5.43 -8.31 1.14
N GLY A 552 -4.69 -7.34 0.57
CA GLY A 552 -3.92 -7.54 -0.66
C GLY A 552 -2.84 -8.63 -0.52
N SER A 553 -2.19 -8.73 0.64
CA SER A 553 -1.23 -9.80 0.92
C SER A 553 -1.91 -11.16 1.16
N ALA A 554 -3.12 -11.18 1.73
CA ALA A 554 -3.94 -12.38 1.87
C ALA A 554 -4.37 -12.93 0.51
N ILE A 555 -4.86 -12.06 -0.40
CA ILE A 555 -5.26 -12.43 -1.76
C ILE A 555 -4.08 -13.07 -2.52
N GLU A 556 -2.89 -12.47 -2.45
CA GLU A 556 -1.67 -13.06 -3.04
C GLU A 556 -1.34 -14.43 -2.44
N ALA A 557 -1.40 -14.56 -1.10
CA ALA A 557 -1.07 -15.78 -0.37
C ALA A 557 -1.99 -16.96 -0.68
N VAL A 558 -3.28 -16.72 -0.97
CA VAL A 558 -4.24 -17.77 -1.38
C VAL A 558 -4.33 -17.96 -2.90
N SER A 559 -3.87 -16.99 -3.70
CA SER A 559 -3.78 -17.12 -5.16
C SER A 559 -2.55 -17.93 -5.62
N SER A 560 -1.62 -18.17 -4.71
CA SER A 560 -0.34 -18.86 -4.96
C SER A 560 -0.37 -20.34 -4.53
N THR A 561 -1.56 -20.92 -4.28
CA THR A 561 -1.77 -22.27 -3.71
C THR A 561 -2.88 -23.04 -4.43
#